data_AF-A0A7C7HIZ8-F1
#
_entry.id   AF-A0A7C7HIZ8-F1
#
_cell.length_a   1.000
_cell.length_b   1.000
_cell.length_c   1.000
_cell.angle_alpha   90.00
_cell.angle_beta   90.00
_cell.angle_gamma   90.00
#
_symmetry.space_group_name_H-M   'P 1'
#
loop_
_entity.id
_entity.type
_entity.pdbx_description
1 polymer ?
#
loop_
_entity_poly.entity_id
_entity_poly.type
_entity_poly.pdbx_seq_one_letter_code
_entity_poly.pdbx_strand_id
1 'polypeptide(L)' 'MLTKLNINEFETLHTSVIPPKETWTKINWEIDLWKARRQAYQTGKPIFMWAMDGHPLGCT' A
#
# COMPACT_ATOMS: atom_id res chain seq x y z
N MET A 1 29.25 12.17 -13.18
CA MET A 1 28.36 13.15 -13.84
C MET A 1 27.00 12.48 -13.95
N LEU A 2 25.95 12.99 -13.30
CA LEU A 2 24.60 12.39 -13.39
C LEU A 2 23.95 12.83 -14.71
N THR A 3 23.71 11.88 -15.61
CA THR A 3 23.00 12.08 -16.87
C THR A 3 21.49 12.17 -16.60
N LYS A 4 20.80 13.12 -17.26
CA LYS A 4 19.34 13.25 -17.15
C LYS A 4 18.66 12.15 -17.96
N LEU A 5 17.70 11.46 -17.34
CA LEU A 5 16.81 10.52 -18.02
C LEU A 5 15.82 11.27 -18.92
N ASN A 6 15.59 10.76 -20.12
CA ASN A 6 14.45 11.16 -20.92
C ASN A 6 13.17 10.40 -20.51
N ILE A 7 12.02 10.80 -21.04
CA ILE A 7 10.72 10.23 -20.63
C ILE A 7 10.61 8.72 -20.90
N ASN A 8 11.15 8.22 -22.02
CA ASN A 8 11.08 6.80 -22.38
C ASN A 8 11.96 5.95 -21.46
N GLU A 9 13.15 6.45 -21.14
CA GLU A 9 14.06 5.79 -20.18
C GLU A 9 13.44 5.76 -18.78
N PHE A 10 12.79 6.86 -18.37
CA PHE A 10 12.06 6.92 -17.11
C PHE A 10 10.91 5.89 -17.07
N GLU A 11 10.06 5.84 -18.09
CA GLU A 11 8.93 4.91 -18.13
C GLU A 11 9.39 3.44 -18.11
N THR A 12 10.47 3.14 -18.83
CA THR A 12 11.08 1.80 -18.86
C THR A 12 11.58 1.40 -17.47
N LEU A 13 12.34 2.29 -16.82
CA LEU A 13 12.86 2.05 -15.48
C LEU A 13 11.74 1.97 -14.43
N HIS A 14 10.79 2.90 -14.47
CA HIS A 14 9.67 2.93 -13.54
C HIS A 14 8.85 1.64 -13.62
N THR A 15 8.58 1.16 -14.83
CA THR A 15 7.84 -0.09 -15.04
C THR A 15 8.63 -1.31 -14.57
N SER A 16 9.96 -1.31 -14.65
CA SER A 16 10.79 -2.45 -14.23
C SER A 16 10.94 -2.59 -12.72
N VAL A 17 10.75 -1.51 -11.96
CA VAL A 17 10.86 -1.51 -10.48
C VAL A 17 9.50 -1.59 -9.78
N ILE A 18 8.38 -1.39 -10.49
CA ILE A 18 7.05 -1.58 -9.91
C ILE A 18 6.85 -3.08 -9.66
N PRO A 19 6.62 -3.49 -8.40
CA PRO A 19 6.27 -4.88 -8.12
C PRO A 19 4.93 -5.24 -8.80
N PRO A 20 4.73 -6.51 -9.17
CA PRO A 20 3.45 -6.96 -9.71
C PRO A 20 2.30 -6.63 -8.76
N LYS A 21 1.08 -6.46 -9.31
CA LYS A 21 -0.10 -6.20 -8.49
C LYS A 21 -0.40 -7.41 -7.59
N GLU A 22 -0.14 -7.23 -6.30
CA GLU A 22 -0.41 -8.24 -5.28
C GLU A 22 -1.91 -8.38 -4.98
N THR A 23 -2.33 -9.53 -4.45
CA THR A 23 -3.75 -9.79 -4.15
C THR A 23 -4.29 -8.85 -3.07
N TRP A 24 -3.46 -8.46 -2.09
CA TRP A 24 -3.87 -7.57 -1.00
C TRP A 24 -4.19 -6.15 -1.49
N THR A 25 -3.65 -5.71 -2.64
CA THR A 25 -3.96 -4.38 -3.23
C THR A 25 -5.36 -4.32 -3.83
N LYS A 26 -6.02 -5.48 -4.01
CA LYS A 26 -7.39 -5.56 -4.57
C LYS A 26 -8.47 -5.43 -3.50
N ILE A 27 -8.10 -5.50 -2.23
CA ILE A 27 -9.05 -5.37 -1.12
C ILE A 27 -9.50 -3.90 -1.05
N ASN A 28 -10.81 -3.69 -0.96
CA ASN A 28 -11.36 -2.36 -0.70
C ASN A 28 -11.22 -2.04 0.79
N TRP A 29 -10.00 -1.65 1.19
CA TRP A 29 -9.65 -1.37 2.58
C TRP A 29 -10.52 -0.25 3.16
N GLU A 30 -11.06 -0.49 4.36
CA GLU A 30 -11.70 0.57 5.16
C GLU A 30 -10.60 1.43 5.80
N ILE A 31 -10.63 2.73 5.54
CA ILE A 31 -9.61 3.68 6.00
C ILE A 31 -10.01 4.38 7.30
N ASP A 32 -11.29 4.33 7.68
CA ASP A 32 -11.76 4.82 8.97
C ASP A 32 -11.81 3.66 9.99
N LEU A 33 -10.85 3.65 10.91
CA LEU A 33 -10.76 2.66 11.97
C LEU A 33 -12.02 2.61 12.85
N TRP A 34 -12.68 3.74 13.11
CA TRP A 34 -13.91 3.76 13.91
C TRP A 34 -15.07 3.10 13.18
N LYS A 35 -15.15 3.28 11.86
CA LYS A 35 -16.13 2.61 11.01
C LYS A 35 -15.86 1.11 10.95
N ALA A 36 -14.62 0.69 10.73
CA ALA A 36 -14.22 -0.72 10.74
C ALA A 36 -14.57 -1.38 12.09
N ARG A 37 -14.30 -0.70 13.21
CA ARG A 37 -14.65 -1.17 14.56
C ARG A 37 -16.15 -1.40 14.75
N ARG A 38 -17.00 -0.48 14.28
CA ARG A 38 -18.46 -0.63 14.36
C ARG A 38 -18.94 -1.82 13.52
N GLN A 39 -18.39 -1.99 12.31
CA GLN A 39 -18.73 -3.12 11.43
C GLN A 39 -18.31 -4.47 12.03
N ALA A 40 -17.12 -4.55 12.61
CA ALA A 40 -16.63 -5.74 13.30
C ALA A 40 -17.57 -6.14 14.46
N TYR A 41 -17.98 -5.17 15.29
CA TYR A 41 -18.94 -5.40 16.37
C TYR A 41 -20.29 -5.91 15.84
N GLN A 42 -20.84 -5.27 14.80
CA GLN A 42 -22.13 -5.65 14.22
C GLN A 42 -22.12 -7.04 13.57
N THR A 43 -21.00 -7.43 12.98
CA THR A 43 -20.88 -8.70 12.22
C THR A 43 -20.30 -9.84 13.05
N GLY A 44 -19.76 -9.56 14.24
CA GLY A 44 -19.03 -10.54 15.05
C GLY A 44 -17.73 -11.03 14.40
N LYS A 45 -17.19 -10.29 13.42
CA LYS A 45 -15.96 -10.65 12.69
C LYS A 45 -14.75 -9.87 13.22
N PRO A 46 -13.56 -10.48 13.26
CA PRO A 46 -12.34 -9.77 13.63
C PRO A 46 -11.96 -8.71 12.59
N ILE A 47 -11.19 -7.71 13.01
CA ILE A 47 -10.58 -6.72 12.11
C ILE A 47 -9.23 -7.28 11.65
N PHE A 48 -9.04 -7.36 10.34
CA PHE A 48 -7.72 -7.49 9.74
C PHE A 48 -7.20 -6.11 9.38
N MET A 49 -6.10 -5.70 10.00
CA MET A 49 -5.54 -4.35 9.85
C MET A 49 -4.19 -4.42 9.15
N TRP A 50 -4.06 -3.69 8.04
CA TRP A 50 -2.79 -3.40 7.42
C TRP A 50 -2.40 -1.97 7.79
N ALA A 51 -1.43 -1.84 8.67
CA ALA A 51 -0.90 -0.56 9.10
C ALA A 51 0.60 -0.56 8.83
N MET A 52 1.15 0.56 8.38
CA MET A 52 2.58 0.77 8.48
C MET A 52 2.89 1.01 9.95
N ASP A 53 3.51 0.03 10.61
CA ASP A 53 4.10 0.20 11.93
C ASP A 53 5.32 1.12 11.76
N GLY A 54 5.04 2.43 11.77
CA GLY A 54 5.95 3.45 11.28
C GLY A 54 7.21 3.51 12.12
N HIS A 55 8.26 2.76 11.74
CA HIS A 55 9.61 3.21 12.00
C HIS A 55 9.82 4.45 11.15
N PRO A 56 10.13 5.63 11.71
CA PRO A 56 10.20 6.89 10.95
C PRO A 56 11.27 6.91 9.84
N LEU A 57 12.15 5.89 9.80
CA LEU A 57 13.14 5.68 8.74
C LEU A 57 12.69 4.67 7.66
N GLY A 58 11.45 4.16 7.72
CA GLY A 58 10.92 3.23 6.72
C GLY A 58 11.58 1.83 6.71
N CYS A 59 12.25 1.45 7.80
CA CYS A 59 12.85 0.12 7.94
C CYS A 59 11.83 -0.83 8.60
N THR A 60 11.02 -1.49 7.77
CA THR A 60 10.27 -2.71 8.11
C THR A 60 10.59 -3.79 7.10
#